data_AF-A0A3C1SW58-F1
#
_entry.id   AF-A0A3C1SW58-F1
#
_cell.length_a   1.000
_cell.length_b   1.000
_cell.length_c   1.000
_cell.angle_alpha   90.00
_cell.angle_beta   90.00
_cell.angle_gamma   90.00
#
_symmetry.space_group_name_H-M   'P 1'
#
loop_
_entity.id
_entity.type
_entity.pdbx_description
1 polymer ?
#
loop_
_entity_poly.entity_id
_entity_poly.type
_entity_poly.pdbx_seq_one_letter_code
_entity_poly.pdbx_strand_id
1 'polypeptide(L)' 'MPIITLPDGTEKSFDQPLNVFEVAKSIGSGLAKATLAGKYNGALVDGA' A
#
# COMPACT_ATOMS: atom_id res chain seq x y z
N MET A 1 -12.68 7.41 -2.62
CA MET A 1 -12.09 6.19 -3.18
C MET A 1 -10.68 6.49 -3.65
N PRO A 2 -9.62 6.14 -2.89
CA PRO A 2 -8.26 6.32 -3.35
C PRO A 2 -7.90 5.28 -4.43
N ILE A 3 -7.16 5.72 -5.44
CA ILE A 3 -6.49 4.87 -6.42
C ILE A 3 -5.00 4.87 -6.06
N ILE A 4 -4.43 3.69 -5.81
CA ILE A 4 -3.02 3.51 -5.48
C ILE A 4 -2.33 2.90 -6.70
N THR A 5 -1.31 3.59 -7.21
CA THR A 5 -0.43 3.08 -8.25
C THR A 5 0.78 2.39 -7.61
N LEU A 6 1.03 1.14 -7.99
CA LEU A 6 2.16 0.34 -7.54
C LEU A 6 3.37 0.55 -8.46
N PRO A 7 4.60 0.15 -8.02
CA PRO A 7 5.83 0.36 -8.81
C PRO A 7 5.86 -0.37 -10.16
N ASP A 8 5.03 -1.40 -10.34
CA ASP A 8 4.85 -2.14 -11.59
C ASP A 8 3.88 -1.45 -12.57
N GLY A 9 3.30 -0.30 -12.18
CA GLY A 9 2.29 0.42 -12.95
C GLY A 9 0.86 -0.07 -12.71
N THR A 10 0.65 -1.10 -11.88
CA THR A 10 -0.68 -1.59 -11.55
C THR A 10 -1.41 -0.57 -10.69
N GLU A 11 -2.67 -0.28 -11.05
CA GLU A 11 -3.56 0.55 -10.23
C GLU A 11 -4.54 -0.31 -9.43
N LYS A 12 -4.74 0.05 -8.16
CA LYS A 12 -5.74 -0.57 -7.28
C LYS A 12 -6.64 0.51 -6.70
N SER A 13 -7.94 0.34 -6.90
CA SER A 13 -8.98 1.19 -6.32
C SER A 13 -9.45 0.61 -4.99
N PHE A 14 -9.68 1.50 -4.02
CA PHE A 14 -10.21 1.12 -2.72
C PHE A 14 -11.38 2.03 -2.31
N ASP A 15 -12.29 1.47 -1.51
CA ASP A 15 -13.55 2.13 -1.18
C ASP A 15 -13.46 3.12 0.00
N GLN A 16 -12.43 2.97 0.83
CA GLN A 16 -12.21 3.75 2.05
C GLN A 16 -10.76 4.26 2.11
N PRO A 17 -10.43 5.22 2.98
CA PRO A 17 -9.04 5.51 3.33
C PRO A 17 -8.36 4.30 3.96
N LEU A 18 -7.07 4.12 3.70
CA LEU A 18 -6.25 2.98 4.18
C LEU A 18 -4.84 3.46 4.47
N ASN A 19 -4.13 2.67 5.27
CA ASN A 19 -2.69 2.79 5.48
C ASN A 19 -1.92 1.83 4.55
N VAL A 20 -0.59 1.91 4.61
CA VAL A 20 0.31 1.10 3.78
C VAL A 20 0.14 -0.39 4.05
N PHE A 21 -0.05 -0.79 5.31
CA PHE A 21 -0.24 -2.18 5.67
C PHE A 21 -1.49 -2.80 5.00
N GLU A 22 -2.62 -2.08 4.97
CA GLU A 22 -3.84 -2.57 4.31
C GLU A 22 -3.65 -2.68 2.79
N VAL A 23 -2.88 -1.78 2.15
CA VAL A 23 -2.48 -1.94 0.75
C VAL A 23 -1.67 -3.22 0.56
N ALA A 24 -0.65 -3.46 1.40
CA ALA A 24 0.19 -4.65 1.32
C ALA A 24 -0.61 -5.94 1.53
N LYS A 25 -1.56 -5.93 2.47
CA LYS A 25 -2.48 -7.04 2.74
C LYS A 25 -3.39 -7.37 1.56
N SER A 26 -3.84 -6.35 0.81
CA SER A 26 -4.62 -6.54 -0.41
C SER A 26 -3.84 -7.18 -1.56
N ILE A 27 -2.49 -7.11 -1.52
CA ILE A 27 -1.61 -7.75 -2.50
C ILE A 27 -1.33 -9.20 -2.07
N GLY A 28 -1.06 -9.43 -0.79
CA GLY A 28 -0.93 -10.78 -0.24
C GLY A 28 -0.40 -10.79 1.19
N SER A 29 -0.72 -11.86 1.92
CA SER A 29 -0.33 -12.04 3.32
C SER A 29 1.19 -12.07 3.53
N GLY A 30 1.96 -12.58 2.56
CA GLY A 30 3.42 -12.57 2.60
C GLY A 30 4.01 -11.16 2.56
N LEU A 31 3.48 -10.28 1.70
CA LEU A 31 3.94 -8.89 1.60
C LEU A 31 3.54 -8.11 2.85
N ALA A 32 2.30 -8.27 3.34
CA ALA A 32 1.86 -7.65 4.58
C ALA A 32 2.76 -8.01 5.76
N LYS A 33 3.13 -9.29 5.89
CA LYS A 33 4.04 -9.75 6.94
C LYS A 33 5.44 -9.14 6.82
N ALA A 34 5.91 -8.87 5.61
CA ALA A 34 7.20 -8.26 5.34
C ALA A 34 7.18 -6.71 5.36
N THR A 35 6.00 -6.09 5.52
CA THR A 35 5.85 -4.64 5.45
C THR A 35 6.32 -3.98 6.74
N LEU A 36 7.32 -3.09 6.62
CA LEU A 36 7.76 -2.21 7.70
C LEU A 36 7.26 -0.77 7.50
N ALA A 37 7.36 -0.27 6.28
CA ALA A 37 7.08 1.11 5.90
C ALA A 37 6.62 1.17 4.44
N GLY A 38 6.11 2.33 4.02
CA GLY A 38 5.78 2.62 2.63
C GLY A 38 6.57 3.80 2.07
N LYS A 39 6.63 3.88 0.74
CA LYS A 39 7.08 5.10 0.04
C LYS A 39 5.89 5.70 -0.69
N TYR A 40 5.34 6.78 -0.15
CA TYR A 40 4.21 7.49 -0.72
C TYR A 40 4.68 8.78 -1.40
N ASN A 41 4.49 8.89 -2.72
CA ASN A 41 4.88 10.06 -3.52
C ASN A 41 6.31 10.56 -3.24
N GLY A 42 7.25 9.64 -3.05
CA GLY A 42 8.65 9.97 -2.77
C GLY A 42 9.02 10.02 -1.29
N ALA A 43 8.05 10.17 -0.38
CA ALA A 43 8.27 10.26 1.06
C ALA A 43 8.15 8.88 1.73
N LEU A 44 9.02 8.62 2.71
CA LEU A 44 8.90 7.44 3.57
C LEU A 44 7.82 7.70 4.62
N VAL A 45 6.94 6.73 4.80
CA VAL A 45 5.82 6.77 5.76
C VAL A 45 5.78 5.46 6.53
N ASP A 46 5.28 5.51 7.76
CA ASP A 46 5.10 4.32 8.59
C ASP A 46 4.10 3.33 7.96
N GLY A 47 4.32 2.05 8.26
CA GLY A 47 3.46 0.97 7.79
C GLY A 47 2.08 0.96 8.46
N ALA A 48 2.01 1.43 9.71
CA ALA A 48 0.83 1.44 10.58
C ALA A 48 0.39 2.85 10.95
#